data_AF-A0A3M6UMQ0-F1
#
_entry.id   AF-A0A3M6UMQ0-F1
#
_cell.length_a   1.000
_cell.length_b   1.000
_cell.length_c   1.000
_cell.angle_alpha   90.00
_cell.angle_beta   90.00
_cell.angle_gamma   90.00
#
_symmetry.space_group_name_H-M   'P 1'
#
loop_
_entity.id
_entity.type
_entity.pdbx_description
1 polymer ?
#
loop_
_entity_poly.entity_id
_entity_poly.type
_entity_poly.pdbx_seq_one_letter_code
_entity_poly.pdbx_strand_id
1 'polypeptide(L)'
;MPRKNIVFMVVLISLTSVLQSHASQRCRIDSYSIYQMMLKGHTFKTFKAQAGSLDCRHACLADIRCQSYNVVMFENLCELNNRSKEARPEDFIKSENRYHFGKVSERVPLASIPELPGYSCKEIKASEQEQAVSGNYWLDPIRSGNSILAYCDMETEIADYCVKHQCAEHAMCVNGDMKYTCAYIDECTEGSHSCHNDASCKNTAGSYVCTCNSGYLGDGFNCIPEECQNYKSLTTKTRNTKYFATSKEDLLCDNKLGPGWFRFQGAAGKVMPTKCISWKSCGTLRPGWLNGGHPRMEDGKVSRKVNFRSIDNCAFKTTTIQVRNCGSFFVYYLHNAPSGGCQRYCGTD
;
A
#
# COMPACT_ATOMS: atom_id res chain seq x y z
N MET A 1 -41.98 70.31 -45.58
CA MET A 1 -41.08 70.68 -46.71
C MET A 1 -39.66 70.80 -46.17
N PRO A 2 -38.61 70.51 -46.95
CA PRO A 2 -38.31 69.31 -47.76
C PRO A 2 -36.84 68.83 -47.46
N ARG A 3 -36.16 67.81 -48.02
CA ARG A 3 -36.10 67.13 -49.34
C ARG A 3 -35.61 65.67 -49.07
N LYS A 4 -36.28 64.62 -49.56
CA LYS A 4 -36.08 63.92 -50.85
C LYS A 4 -34.63 63.52 -51.15
N ASN A 5 -34.38 62.21 -51.29
CA ASN A 5 -34.09 61.60 -52.60
C ASN A 5 -34.28 60.06 -52.60
N ILE A 6 -35.03 59.62 -53.61
CA ILE A 6 -35.29 58.25 -54.08
C ILE A 6 -34.40 58.04 -55.31
N VAL A 7 -33.74 56.89 -55.47
CA VAL A 7 -33.50 56.13 -56.74
C VAL A 7 -33.01 54.72 -56.33
N PHE A 8 -33.81 53.65 -56.40
CA PHE A 8 -34.03 52.69 -57.50
C PHE A 8 -32.77 52.01 -58.10
N MET A 9 -32.54 50.75 -57.76
CA MET A 9 -31.83 49.79 -58.62
C MET A 9 -32.56 48.45 -58.58
N VAL A 10 -33.21 48.13 -59.70
CA VAL A 10 -33.82 46.84 -60.00
C VAL A 10 -32.71 45.87 -60.36
N VAL A 11 -32.63 44.72 -59.67
CA VAL A 11 -32.00 43.52 -60.23
C VAL A 11 -32.94 42.34 -60.00
N LEU A 12 -33.59 41.95 -61.09
CA LEU A 12 -34.46 40.80 -61.23
C LEU A 12 -33.57 39.63 -61.69
N ILE A 13 -33.22 38.69 -60.81
CA ILE A 13 -32.54 37.45 -61.20
C ILE A 13 -33.19 36.23 -60.50
N SER A 14 -34.01 35.55 -61.32
CA SER A 14 -34.35 34.12 -61.36
C SER A 14 -34.89 33.40 -60.11
N LEU A 15 -36.22 33.19 -60.11
CA LEU A 15 -36.86 31.98 -59.57
C LEU A 15 -36.38 30.76 -60.38
N THR A 16 -35.36 30.00 -59.92
CA THR A 16 -35.15 28.60 -60.38
C THR A 16 -34.25 27.72 -59.48
N SER A 17 -33.97 28.05 -58.22
CA SER A 17 -33.10 27.18 -57.38
C SER A 17 -33.67 26.76 -56.01
N VAL A 18 -34.96 26.94 -55.74
CA VAL A 18 -35.58 26.53 -54.44
C VAL A 18 -36.11 25.08 -54.44
N LEU A 19 -35.70 24.22 -55.39
CA LEU A 19 -36.16 22.83 -55.45
C LEU A 19 -35.05 21.76 -55.37
N GLN A 20 -33.90 22.07 -54.77
CA GLN A 20 -32.83 21.06 -54.62
C GLN A 20 -32.05 21.09 -53.29
N SER A 21 -32.68 21.47 -52.17
CA SER A 21 -32.04 21.39 -50.86
C SER A 21 -32.83 20.67 -49.76
N HIS A 22 -33.93 19.99 -50.07
CA HIS A 22 -34.73 19.28 -49.05
C HIS A 22 -34.53 17.76 -49.02
N ALA A 23 -33.70 17.19 -49.89
CA ALA A 23 -33.42 15.75 -49.91
C ALA A 23 -32.11 15.36 -49.20
N SER A 24 -31.16 16.28 -49.00
CA SER A 24 -29.86 15.97 -48.37
C SER A 24 -29.85 16.07 -46.84
N GLN A 25 -30.87 16.69 -46.23
CA GLN A 25 -30.94 16.92 -44.79
C GLN A 25 -31.54 15.74 -43.99
N ARG A 26 -31.87 14.62 -44.64
CA ARG A 26 -32.41 13.39 -44.03
C ARG A 26 -31.46 12.19 -44.01
N CYS A 27 -30.28 12.28 -44.59
CA CYS A 27 -29.25 11.26 -44.38
C CYS A 27 -28.47 11.62 -43.11
N ARG A 28 -28.91 11.14 -41.94
CA ARG A 28 -27.96 10.96 -40.84
C ARG A 28 -26.85 10.06 -41.37
N ILE A 29 -25.59 10.51 -41.32
CA ILE A 29 -24.44 9.70 -41.72
C ILE A 29 -24.21 8.67 -40.61
N ASP A 30 -25.11 7.69 -40.51
CA ASP A 30 -25.05 6.63 -39.49
C ASP A 30 -23.98 5.58 -39.84
N SER A 31 -23.57 5.53 -41.10
CA SER A 31 -22.55 4.61 -41.62
C SER A 31 -21.87 5.13 -42.88
N TYR A 32 -20.67 4.60 -43.16
CA TYR A 32 -19.97 4.78 -44.44
C TYR A 32 -19.69 3.42 -45.07
N SER A 33 -19.65 3.35 -46.41
CA SER A 33 -19.34 2.11 -47.13
C SER A 33 -18.00 2.20 -47.86
N ILE A 34 -17.30 1.07 -47.95
CA ILE A 34 -16.06 0.94 -48.72
C ILE A 34 -16.18 -0.31 -49.60
N TYR A 35 -16.13 -0.09 -50.91
CA TYR A 35 -16.22 -1.15 -51.93
C TYR A 35 -14.95 -1.98 -52.00
N GLN A 36 -15.10 -3.27 -52.30
CA GLN A 36 -14.03 -4.26 -52.43
C GLN A 36 -13.15 -4.40 -51.19
N MET A 37 -13.73 -4.15 -50.01
CA MET A 37 -13.04 -4.25 -48.74
C MET A 37 -13.88 -5.05 -47.75
N MET A 38 -13.20 -5.68 -46.80
CA MET A 38 -13.84 -6.36 -45.67
C MET A 38 -12.97 -6.25 -44.42
N LEU A 39 -13.60 -6.36 -43.26
CA LEU A 39 -12.90 -6.62 -42.01
C LEU A 39 -12.90 -8.13 -41.74
N LYS A 40 -11.72 -8.75 -41.71
CA LYS A 40 -11.56 -10.20 -41.55
C LYS A 40 -11.41 -10.60 -40.09
N GLY A 41 -11.97 -11.74 -39.69
CA GLY A 41 -11.68 -12.37 -38.39
C GLY A 41 -12.41 -11.78 -37.17
N HIS A 42 -13.28 -10.78 -37.37
CA HIS A 42 -14.05 -10.13 -36.30
C HIS A 42 -15.56 -10.36 -36.41
N THR A 43 -15.99 -11.27 -37.30
CA THR A 43 -17.40 -11.60 -37.52
C THR A 43 -17.94 -12.44 -36.39
N PHE A 44 -18.97 -11.95 -35.69
CA PHE A 44 -19.63 -12.68 -34.59
C PHE A 44 -21.03 -13.19 -34.96
N LYS A 45 -21.59 -12.72 -36.08
CA LYS A 45 -22.90 -13.15 -36.57
C LYS A 45 -22.97 -13.09 -38.09
N THR A 46 -23.42 -14.17 -38.72
CA THR A 46 -23.64 -14.25 -40.16
C THR A 46 -25.07 -14.68 -40.46
N PHE A 47 -25.74 -14.02 -41.41
CA PHE A 47 -27.09 -14.37 -41.82
C PHE A 47 -27.37 -13.96 -43.27
N LYS A 48 -28.40 -14.54 -43.88
CA LYS A 48 -28.87 -14.16 -45.21
C LYS A 48 -29.76 -12.92 -45.13
N ALA A 49 -29.52 -11.94 -45.97
CA ALA A 49 -30.37 -10.76 -46.16
C ALA A 49 -31.03 -10.77 -47.54
N GLN A 50 -32.05 -9.93 -47.72
CA GLN A 50 -32.58 -9.70 -49.06
C GLN A 50 -31.63 -8.81 -49.87
N ALA A 51 -31.44 -9.11 -51.15
CA ALA A 51 -30.62 -8.31 -52.04
C ALA A 51 -31.11 -6.84 -52.08
N GLY A 52 -30.22 -5.88 -51.85
CA GLY A 52 -30.57 -4.45 -51.84
C GLY A 52 -31.37 -3.97 -50.62
N SER A 53 -31.62 -4.82 -49.63
CA SER A 53 -32.30 -4.44 -48.38
C SER A 53 -31.38 -3.75 -47.38
N LEU A 54 -31.98 -3.13 -46.35
CA LEU A 54 -31.28 -2.57 -45.21
C LEU A 54 -31.16 -3.56 -44.04
N ASP A 55 -31.37 -4.86 -44.27
CA ASP A 55 -31.39 -5.89 -43.23
C ASP A 55 -30.07 -5.92 -42.42
N CYS A 56 -28.91 -5.84 -43.09
CA CYS A 56 -27.62 -5.79 -42.40
C CYS A 56 -27.52 -4.58 -41.46
N ARG A 57 -27.98 -3.40 -41.92
CA ARG A 57 -27.95 -2.16 -41.14
C ARG A 57 -28.86 -2.28 -39.92
N HIS A 58 -30.11 -2.73 -40.10
CA HIS A 58 -31.04 -2.89 -38.99
C HIS A 58 -30.53 -3.89 -37.96
N ALA A 59 -29.97 -5.01 -38.39
CA ALA A 59 -29.39 -6.00 -37.48
C ALA A 59 -28.19 -5.44 -36.70
N CYS A 60 -27.33 -4.64 -37.35
CA CYS A 60 -26.18 -4.01 -36.69
C CYS A 60 -26.57 -2.87 -35.74
N LEU A 61 -27.60 -2.09 -36.06
CA LEU A 61 -28.11 -1.07 -35.15
C LEU A 61 -28.76 -1.70 -33.91
N ALA A 62 -29.44 -2.84 -34.08
CA ALA A 62 -30.12 -3.56 -33.00
C ALA A 62 -29.19 -4.36 -32.06
N ASP A 63 -27.96 -4.70 -32.49
CA ASP A 63 -26.99 -5.43 -31.66
C ASP A 63 -25.91 -4.48 -31.13
N ILE A 64 -25.86 -4.33 -29.80
CA ILE A 64 -24.92 -3.44 -29.11
C ILE A 64 -23.45 -3.78 -29.37
N ARG A 65 -23.15 -5.04 -29.72
CA ARG A 65 -21.78 -5.50 -30.02
C ARG A 65 -21.36 -5.14 -31.44
N CYS A 66 -22.29 -4.77 -32.32
CA CYS A 66 -21.94 -4.48 -33.70
C CYS A 66 -21.25 -3.13 -33.84
N GLN A 67 -20.08 -3.15 -34.46
CA GLN A 67 -19.21 -1.99 -34.69
C GLN A 67 -19.02 -1.72 -36.19
N SER A 68 -19.07 -2.76 -37.00
CA SER A 68 -19.08 -2.70 -38.47
C SER A 68 -19.73 -3.97 -39.03
N TYR A 69 -19.94 -4.04 -40.34
CA TYR A 69 -20.39 -5.27 -40.99
C TYR A 69 -19.87 -5.40 -42.43
N ASN A 70 -19.73 -6.62 -42.91
CA ASN A 70 -19.45 -6.91 -44.31
C ASN A 70 -20.73 -7.38 -45.01
N VAL A 71 -20.89 -7.00 -46.28
CA VAL A 71 -21.98 -7.47 -47.16
C VAL A 71 -21.37 -8.22 -48.33
N VAL A 72 -21.74 -9.49 -48.51
CA VAL A 72 -21.29 -10.34 -49.62
C VAL A 72 -22.31 -10.25 -50.75
N MET A 73 -21.93 -9.59 -51.85
CA MET A 73 -22.87 -9.16 -52.89
C MET A 73 -23.67 -10.30 -53.54
N PHE A 74 -22.98 -11.33 -53.99
CA PHE A 74 -23.60 -12.40 -54.79
C PHE A 74 -24.24 -13.51 -53.95
N GLU A 75 -23.92 -13.56 -52.66
CA GLU A 75 -24.41 -14.57 -51.73
C GLU A 75 -25.52 -14.04 -50.82
N ASN A 76 -25.76 -12.73 -50.86
CA ASN A 76 -26.68 -12.02 -49.97
C ASN A 76 -26.43 -12.32 -48.49
N LEU A 77 -25.16 -12.39 -48.09
CA LEU A 77 -24.75 -12.63 -46.70
C LEU A 77 -24.36 -11.32 -46.02
N CYS A 78 -24.88 -11.11 -44.82
CA CYS A 78 -24.41 -10.09 -43.88
C CYS A 78 -23.51 -10.75 -42.84
N GLU A 79 -22.37 -10.13 -42.56
CA GLU A 79 -21.44 -10.53 -41.51
C GLU A 79 -21.25 -9.36 -40.55
N LEU A 80 -21.86 -9.43 -39.37
CA LEU A 80 -21.71 -8.40 -38.35
C LEU A 80 -20.38 -8.59 -37.62
N ASN A 81 -19.64 -7.50 -37.47
CA ASN A 81 -18.33 -7.47 -36.85
C ASN A 81 -18.36 -6.70 -35.53
N ASN A 82 -17.64 -7.20 -34.54
CA ASN A 82 -17.51 -6.58 -33.22
C ASN A 82 -16.34 -5.58 -33.14
N ARG A 83 -15.74 -5.23 -34.28
CA ARG A 83 -14.65 -4.26 -34.44
C ARG A 83 -14.89 -3.32 -35.60
N SER A 84 -14.28 -2.15 -35.54
CA SER A 84 -14.16 -1.23 -36.66
C SER A 84 -12.82 -1.41 -37.38
N LYS A 85 -12.65 -0.79 -38.55
CA LYS A 85 -11.37 -0.80 -39.27
C LYS A 85 -10.28 -0.02 -38.51
N GLU A 86 -10.65 0.97 -37.72
CA GLU A 86 -9.72 1.78 -36.92
C GLU A 86 -9.15 0.97 -35.75
N ALA A 87 -9.97 0.10 -35.16
CA ALA A 87 -9.51 -0.83 -34.11
C ALA A 87 -8.52 -1.88 -34.64
N ARG A 88 -8.72 -2.36 -35.87
CA ARG A 88 -7.98 -3.49 -36.48
C ARG A 88 -7.62 -3.21 -37.94
N PRO A 89 -6.76 -2.22 -38.22
CA PRO A 89 -6.38 -1.85 -39.59
C PRO A 89 -5.67 -3.00 -40.32
N GLU A 90 -4.96 -3.87 -39.61
CA GLU A 90 -4.26 -5.03 -40.15
C GLU A 90 -5.20 -6.08 -40.76
N ASP A 91 -6.44 -6.16 -40.27
CA ASP A 91 -7.45 -7.12 -40.71
C ASP A 91 -8.40 -6.52 -41.77
N PHE A 92 -8.21 -5.24 -42.11
CA PHE A 92 -8.99 -4.53 -43.11
C PHE A 92 -8.38 -4.71 -44.50
N ILE A 93 -8.87 -5.74 -45.21
CA ILE A 93 -8.24 -6.24 -46.44
C ILE A 93 -9.15 -6.09 -47.66
N LYS A 94 -8.54 -6.15 -48.86
CA LYS A 94 -9.28 -6.20 -50.12
C LYS A 94 -10.05 -7.51 -50.28
N SER A 95 -11.27 -7.42 -50.77
CA SER A 95 -12.11 -8.56 -51.15
C SER A 95 -13.12 -8.15 -52.21
N GLU A 96 -12.93 -8.65 -53.44
CA GLU A 96 -13.62 -8.16 -54.64
C GLU A 96 -15.16 -8.26 -54.57
N ASN A 97 -15.69 -9.24 -53.85
CA ASN A 97 -17.13 -9.52 -53.78
C ASN A 97 -17.84 -8.91 -52.56
N ARG A 98 -17.20 -7.96 -51.86
CA ARG A 98 -17.66 -7.47 -50.56
C ARG A 98 -17.70 -5.95 -50.45
N TYR A 99 -18.67 -5.47 -49.66
CA TYR A 99 -18.68 -4.11 -49.12
C TYR A 99 -18.44 -4.16 -47.63
N HIS A 100 -17.61 -3.25 -47.12
CA HIS A 100 -17.50 -2.99 -45.69
C HIS A 100 -18.33 -1.77 -45.31
N PHE A 101 -19.03 -1.85 -44.19
CA PHE A 101 -19.76 -0.72 -43.60
C PHE A 101 -19.34 -0.49 -42.16
N GLY A 102 -18.91 0.73 -41.84
CA GLY A 102 -18.65 1.17 -40.46
C GLY A 102 -19.91 1.73 -39.81
N LYS A 103 -20.17 1.40 -38.54
CA LYS A 103 -21.25 2.03 -37.73
C LYS A 103 -20.69 3.28 -37.05
N VAL A 104 -21.30 4.44 -37.31
CA VAL A 104 -20.83 5.75 -36.79
C VAL A 104 -21.76 6.29 -35.72
N SER A 105 -23.07 6.18 -35.89
CA SER A 105 -24.07 6.69 -34.96
C SER A 105 -24.53 5.61 -33.98
N GLU A 106 -24.81 6.00 -32.73
CA GLU A 106 -25.39 5.12 -31.68
C GLU A 106 -24.57 3.82 -31.45
N ARG A 107 -23.25 3.90 -31.65
CA ARG A 107 -22.31 2.81 -31.39
C ARG A 107 -21.94 2.79 -29.91
N VAL A 108 -21.99 1.61 -29.30
CA VAL A 108 -21.42 1.41 -27.96
C VAL A 108 -19.89 1.49 -28.08
N PRO A 109 -19.20 2.38 -27.33
CA PRO A 109 -17.75 2.50 -27.38
C PRO A 109 -17.06 1.17 -27.08
N LEU A 110 -15.96 0.90 -27.77
CA LEU A 110 -15.21 -0.34 -27.57
C LEU A 110 -14.78 -0.49 -26.11
N ALA A 111 -14.91 -1.69 -25.55
CA ALA A 111 -14.54 -2.02 -24.18
C ALA A 111 -15.34 -1.31 -23.07
N SER A 112 -16.42 -0.60 -23.40
CA SER A 112 -17.28 0.05 -22.38
C SER A 112 -18.23 -0.93 -21.67
N ILE A 113 -18.48 -2.11 -22.25
CA ILE A 113 -19.33 -3.18 -21.71
C ILE A 113 -18.63 -4.54 -21.80
N PRO A 114 -18.93 -5.50 -20.90
CA PRO A 114 -18.27 -6.80 -20.88
C PRO A 114 -18.55 -7.66 -22.12
N GLU A 115 -19.69 -7.46 -22.80
CA GLU A 115 -20.05 -8.19 -24.02
C GLU A 115 -19.30 -7.69 -25.27
N LEU A 116 -18.63 -6.54 -25.16
CA LEU A 116 -17.82 -5.93 -26.21
C LEU A 116 -16.44 -5.54 -25.64
N PRO A 117 -15.64 -6.52 -25.18
CA PRO A 117 -14.34 -6.21 -24.59
C PRO A 117 -13.37 -5.77 -25.68
N GLY A 118 -12.38 -4.95 -25.32
CA GLY A 118 -11.19 -4.67 -26.14
C GLY A 118 -10.14 -5.76 -25.95
N TYR A 119 -9.15 -5.86 -26.84
CA TYR A 119 -7.99 -6.74 -26.63
C TYR A 119 -6.82 -6.00 -25.96
N SER A 120 -6.74 -4.68 -26.10
CA SER A 120 -5.77 -3.84 -25.40
C SER A 120 -6.21 -2.37 -25.31
N CYS A 121 -5.60 -1.60 -24.43
CA CYS A 121 -5.82 -0.15 -24.33
C CYS A 121 -5.45 0.57 -25.63
N LYS A 122 -4.39 0.13 -26.30
CA LYS A 122 -3.99 0.61 -27.63
C LYS A 122 -5.08 0.43 -28.67
N GLU A 123 -5.75 -0.72 -28.70
CA GLU A 123 -6.86 -0.96 -29.62
C GLU A 123 -8.04 -0.03 -29.33
N ILE A 124 -8.38 0.15 -28.05
CA ILE A 124 -9.46 1.06 -27.64
C ILE A 124 -9.15 2.48 -28.09
N LYS A 125 -7.93 2.95 -27.82
CA LYS A 125 -7.48 4.28 -28.24
C LYS A 125 -7.52 4.46 -29.76
N ALA A 126 -7.13 3.45 -30.53
CA ALA A 126 -7.23 3.49 -31.99
C ALA A 126 -8.68 3.55 -32.47
N SER A 127 -9.59 2.82 -31.80
CA SER A 127 -11.01 2.77 -32.15
C SER A 127 -11.77 4.05 -31.79
N GLU A 128 -11.53 4.60 -30.60
CA GLU A 128 -12.29 5.73 -30.03
C GLU A 128 -11.60 7.09 -30.27
N GLN A 129 -10.34 7.09 -30.67
CA GLN A 129 -9.55 8.29 -31.01
C GLN A 129 -9.58 9.32 -29.86
N GLU A 130 -9.98 10.57 -30.13
CA GLU A 130 -10.06 11.65 -29.13
C GLU A 130 -11.09 11.36 -28.02
N GLN A 131 -12.01 10.41 -28.22
CA GLN A 131 -12.99 10.01 -27.21
C GLN A 131 -12.43 8.96 -26.23
N ALA A 132 -11.26 8.39 -26.51
CA ALA A 132 -10.57 7.50 -25.57
C ALA A 132 -9.97 8.31 -24.42
N VAL A 133 -10.45 8.08 -23.20
CA VAL A 133 -9.94 8.72 -21.98
C VAL A 133 -9.45 7.66 -21.00
N SER A 134 -8.48 8.00 -20.14
CA SER A 134 -8.02 7.04 -19.12
C SER A 134 -9.16 6.68 -18.17
N GLY A 135 -9.29 5.38 -17.86
CA GLY A 135 -10.45 4.89 -17.10
C GLY A 135 -10.56 3.37 -17.11
N ASN A 136 -11.67 2.86 -16.59
CA ASN A 136 -11.94 1.43 -16.51
C ASN A 136 -12.59 0.92 -17.80
N TYR A 137 -12.02 -0.14 -18.36
CA TYR A 137 -12.44 -0.80 -19.59
C TYR A 137 -12.47 -2.33 -19.43
N TRP A 138 -13.32 -2.99 -20.20
CA TRP A 138 -13.39 -4.44 -20.27
C TRP A 138 -12.43 -4.99 -21.32
N LEU A 139 -11.47 -5.83 -20.91
CA LEU A 139 -10.46 -6.42 -21.78
C LEU A 139 -10.59 -7.95 -21.84
N ASP A 140 -10.35 -8.54 -23.01
CA ASP A 140 -10.18 -10.00 -23.19
C ASP A 140 -8.95 -10.26 -24.09
N PRO A 141 -7.73 -10.03 -23.58
CA PRO A 141 -6.51 -10.04 -24.41
C PRO A 141 -6.26 -11.40 -25.09
N ILE A 142 -6.71 -12.49 -24.46
CA ILE A 142 -6.53 -13.87 -24.91
C ILE A 142 -7.72 -14.43 -25.69
N ARG A 143 -8.76 -13.61 -25.96
CA ARG A 143 -9.97 -14.02 -26.69
C ARG A 143 -10.66 -15.25 -26.08
N SER A 144 -10.67 -15.31 -24.76
CA SER A 144 -11.25 -16.40 -23.99
C SER A 144 -12.78 -16.38 -23.97
N GLY A 145 -13.39 -15.25 -24.34
CA GLY A 145 -14.81 -14.97 -24.14
C GLY A 145 -15.13 -14.46 -22.74
N ASN A 146 -14.14 -14.39 -21.83
CA ASN A 146 -14.29 -13.88 -20.47
C ASN A 146 -13.57 -12.53 -20.35
N SER A 147 -14.35 -11.44 -20.30
CA SER A 147 -13.80 -10.10 -20.13
C SER A 147 -13.40 -9.82 -18.68
N ILE A 148 -12.27 -9.14 -18.50
CA ILE A 148 -11.74 -8.69 -17.21
C ILE A 148 -11.78 -7.16 -17.18
N LEU A 149 -12.22 -6.58 -16.07
CA LEU A 149 -12.16 -5.13 -15.88
C LEU A 149 -10.72 -4.70 -15.58
N ALA A 150 -10.19 -3.76 -16.35
CA ALA A 150 -8.86 -3.20 -16.19
C ALA A 150 -8.89 -1.68 -16.35
N TYR A 151 -7.94 -0.97 -15.75
CA TYR A 151 -7.77 0.46 -15.92
C TYR A 151 -6.80 0.67 -17.08
N CYS A 152 -7.28 1.31 -18.14
CA CYS A 152 -6.43 1.72 -19.23
C CYS A 152 -5.98 3.15 -18.99
N ASP A 153 -4.67 3.33 -18.91
CA ASP A 153 -4.07 4.64 -19.12
C ASP A 153 -3.95 4.88 -20.62
N MET A 154 -4.74 5.79 -21.17
CA MET A 154 -4.74 6.09 -22.61
C MET A 154 -3.55 6.96 -23.02
N GLU A 155 -2.82 7.57 -22.09
CA GLU A 155 -1.58 8.28 -22.41
C GLU A 155 -0.45 7.28 -22.68
N THR A 156 -0.28 6.30 -21.79
CA THR A 156 0.76 5.27 -21.90
C THR A 156 0.33 4.03 -22.69
N GLU A 157 -0.98 3.85 -22.92
CA GLU A 157 -1.60 2.68 -23.55
C GLU A 157 -1.38 1.37 -22.77
N ILE A 158 -1.12 1.47 -21.47
CA ILE A 158 -0.88 0.34 -20.56
C ILE A 158 -2.15 0.02 -19.77
N ALA A 159 -2.43 -1.27 -19.62
CA ALA A 159 -3.52 -1.79 -18.80
C ALA A 159 -3.02 -2.14 -17.39
N ASP A 160 -3.70 -1.63 -16.37
CA ASP A 160 -3.60 -2.06 -14.98
C ASP A 160 -4.81 -2.96 -14.64
N TYR A 161 -4.55 -4.25 -14.43
CA TYR A 161 -5.57 -5.25 -14.11
C TYR A 161 -5.88 -5.31 -12.60
N CYS A 162 -5.25 -4.49 -11.76
CA CYS A 162 -5.37 -4.52 -10.30
C CYS A 162 -6.40 -3.54 -9.71
N VAL A 163 -7.23 -2.91 -10.54
CA VAL A 163 -8.15 -1.82 -10.15
C VAL A 163 -9.24 -2.19 -9.13
N LYS A 164 -9.47 -3.48 -8.87
CA LYS A 164 -10.51 -3.93 -7.93
C LYS A 164 -10.12 -5.27 -7.32
N HIS A 165 -9.30 -5.22 -6.26
CA HIS A 165 -8.81 -6.40 -5.53
C HIS A 165 -9.92 -7.41 -5.21
N GLN A 166 -9.92 -8.54 -5.93
CA GLN A 166 -10.60 -9.80 -5.57
C GLN A 166 -9.60 -10.82 -5.04
N CYS A 167 -8.44 -10.38 -4.56
CA CYS A 167 -7.52 -11.26 -3.88
C CYS A 167 -8.07 -11.54 -2.48
N ALA A 168 -8.31 -12.81 -2.19
CA ALA A 168 -8.70 -13.26 -0.86
C ALA A 168 -7.53 -13.07 0.12
N GLU A 169 -7.86 -12.85 1.40
CA GLU A 169 -6.93 -12.96 2.53
C GLU A 169 -5.63 -12.14 2.43
N HIS A 170 -5.72 -10.82 2.20
CA HIS A 170 -4.55 -9.92 2.16
C HIS A 170 -3.52 -10.21 1.05
N ALA A 171 -3.80 -11.12 0.10
CA ALA A 171 -2.95 -11.28 -1.07
C ALA A 171 -2.92 -9.99 -1.90
N MET A 172 -1.74 -9.61 -2.37
CA MET A 172 -1.57 -8.45 -3.24
C MET A 172 -1.82 -8.84 -4.69
N CYS A 173 -2.44 -7.92 -5.42
CA CYS A 173 -2.60 -8.05 -6.85
C CYS A 173 -1.29 -7.70 -7.55
N VAL A 174 -0.82 -8.61 -8.40
CA VAL A 174 0.36 -8.42 -9.25
C VAL A 174 -0.10 -8.37 -10.69
N ASN A 175 0.22 -7.28 -11.39
CA ASN A 175 0.01 -7.15 -12.82
C ASN A 175 0.90 -8.14 -13.57
N GLY A 176 0.31 -8.94 -14.45
CA GLY A 176 1.00 -9.72 -15.47
C GLY A 176 0.71 -9.18 -16.86
N ASP A 177 1.38 -9.74 -17.88
CA ASP A 177 1.36 -9.21 -19.26
C ASP A 177 -0.06 -9.07 -19.87
N MET A 178 -1.04 -9.86 -19.41
CA MET A 178 -2.41 -9.88 -19.95
C MET A 178 -3.50 -10.26 -18.90
N LYS A 179 -3.12 -10.35 -17.62
CA LYS A 179 -3.99 -10.76 -16.51
C LYS A 179 -3.39 -10.26 -15.20
N TYR A 180 -4.13 -10.35 -14.10
CA TYR A 180 -3.53 -10.24 -12.77
C TYR A 180 -3.38 -11.62 -12.11
N THR A 181 -2.45 -11.70 -11.16
CA THR A 181 -2.35 -12.83 -10.22
C THR A 181 -2.36 -12.33 -8.80
N CYS A 182 -2.93 -13.10 -7.88
CA CYS A 182 -2.84 -12.83 -6.45
C CYS A 182 -1.63 -13.58 -5.89
N ALA A 183 -0.72 -12.86 -5.25
CA ALA A 183 0.45 -13.43 -4.61
C ALA A 183 0.53 -12.95 -3.15
N TYR A 184 0.92 -13.85 -2.26
CA TYR A 184 1.38 -13.49 -0.94
C TYR A 184 2.82 -13.03 -1.06
N ILE A 185 3.08 -11.79 -0.65
CA ILE A 185 4.44 -11.26 -0.59
C ILE A 185 5.05 -11.71 0.72
N ASP A 186 6.32 -12.11 0.70
CA ASP A 186 7.08 -12.43 1.91
C ASP A 186 7.73 -11.14 2.42
N GLU A 187 7.04 -10.41 3.29
CA GLU A 187 7.52 -9.11 3.79
C GLU A 187 8.78 -9.25 4.65
N CYS A 188 9.03 -10.44 5.20
CA CYS A 188 10.25 -10.75 5.94
C CYS A 188 11.48 -10.80 5.02
N THR A 189 11.33 -11.37 3.82
CA THR A 189 12.42 -11.48 2.84
C THR A 189 12.64 -10.17 2.08
N GLU A 190 11.56 -9.46 1.75
CA GLU A 190 11.60 -8.14 1.11
C GLU A 190 12.09 -7.03 2.05
N GLY A 191 12.07 -7.28 3.37
CA GLY A 191 12.42 -6.26 4.37
C GLY A 191 11.38 -5.13 4.47
N SER A 192 10.16 -5.35 3.99
CA SER A 192 9.04 -4.40 4.05
C SER A 192 8.21 -4.51 5.34
N HIS A 193 8.62 -5.37 6.28
CA HIS A 193 7.98 -5.55 7.58
C HIS A 193 8.27 -4.41 8.57
N SER A 194 7.41 -4.27 9.58
CA SER A 194 7.56 -3.28 10.67
C SER A 194 7.96 -3.86 12.03
N CYS A 195 8.48 -5.10 12.06
CA CYS A 195 8.98 -5.71 13.30
C CYS A 195 10.02 -4.83 14.01
N HIS A 196 10.01 -4.87 15.35
CA HIS A 196 11.02 -4.20 16.16
C HIS A 196 12.44 -4.73 15.84
N ASN A 197 13.47 -3.89 16.02
CA ASN A 197 14.87 -4.30 15.80
C ASN A 197 15.31 -5.47 16.70
N ASP A 198 14.73 -5.55 17.90
CA ASP A 198 14.91 -6.67 18.84
C ASP A 198 13.83 -7.76 18.67
N ALA A 199 13.25 -7.91 17.47
CA ALA A 199 12.31 -8.96 17.12
C ALA A 199 12.73 -9.70 15.84
N SER A 200 12.21 -10.91 15.68
CA SER A 200 12.35 -11.72 14.48
C SER A 200 11.05 -11.73 13.69
N CYS A 201 11.14 -11.54 12.38
CA CYS A 201 10.01 -11.64 11.45
C CYS A 201 9.80 -13.10 11.04
N LYS A 202 8.56 -13.57 11.09
CA LYS A 202 8.15 -14.87 10.55
C LYS A 202 7.03 -14.65 9.54
N ASN A 203 7.28 -14.98 8.29
CA ASN A 203 6.30 -14.85 7.23
C ASN A 203 5.12 -15.83 7.46
N THR A 204 3.92 -15.40 7.08
CA THR A 204 2.69 -16.19 7.11
C THR A 204 1.89 -15.94 5.82
N ALA A 205 0.91 -16.79 5.50
CA ALA A 205 0.09 -16.54 4.33
C ALA A 205 -0.73 -15.25 4.53
N GLY A 206 -0.48 -14.22 3.70
CA GLY A 206 -1.17 -12.93 3.74
C GLY A 206 -0.67 -11.93 4.78
N SER A 207 0.38 -12.25 5.56
CA SER A 207 0.93 -11.33 6.57
C SER A 207 2.24 -11.86 7.13
N TYR A 208 2.71 -11.24 8.21
CA TYR A 208 3.86 -11.71 8.98
C TYR A 208 3.59 -11.54 10.48
N VAL A 209 4.26 -12.37 11.28
CA VAL A 209 4.25 -12.29 12.73
C VAL A 209 5.63 -11.88 13.21
N CYS A 210 5.68 -10.85 14.04
CA CYS A 210 6.89 -10.44 14.73
C CYS A 210 6.95 -11.11 16.10
N THR A 211 8.10 -11.65 16.49
CA THR A 211 8.30 -12.22 17.83
C THR A 211 9.53 -11.59 18.47
N CYS A 212 9.41 -11.02 19.67
CA CYS A 212 10.56 -10.46 20.36
C CYS A 212 11.66 -11.51 20.56
N ASN A 213 12.91 -11.08 20.39
CA ASN A 213 14.07 -11.93 20.58
C ASN A 213 14.21 -12.33 22.07
N SER A 214 14.95 -13.41 22.32
CA SER A 214 15.18 -13.91 23.68
C SER A 214 15.71 -12.81 24.62
N GLY A 215 15.12 -12.69 25.81
CA GLY A 215 15.45 -11.65 26.78
C GLY A 215 14.65 -10.35 26.62
N TYR A 216 13.70 -10.29 25.68
CA TYR A 216 12.77 -9.19 25.47
C TYR A 216 11.32 -9.66 25.52
N LEU A 217 10.43 -8.80 25.99
CA LEU A 217 8.99 -9.02 26.08
C LEU A 217 8.24 -7.96 25.29
N GLY A 218 7.12 -8.36 24.68
CA GLY A 218 6.29 -7.49 23.89
C GLY A 218 5.47 -8.23 22.84
N ASP A 219 4.93 -7.48 21.90
CA ASP A 219 4.11 -7.95 20.77
C ASP A 219 4.92 -8.19 19.48
N GLY A 220 6.25 -8.04 19.54
CA GLY A 220 7.13 -8.13 18.37
C GLY A 220 7.30 -6.81 17.59
N PHE A 221 6.41 -5.84 17.77
CA PHE A 221 6.53 -4.48 17.22
C PHE A 221 7.10 -3.51 18.25
N ASN A 222 6.88 -3.78 19.53
CA ASN A 222 7.43 -3.08 20.67
C ASN A 222 8.07 -4.11 21.61
N CYS A 223 9.40 -4.23 21.57
CA CYS A 223 10.12 -5.18 22.43
C CYS A 223 10.90 -4.44 23.51
N ILE A 224 10.65 -4.80 24.77
CA ILE A 224 11.28 -4.19 25.94
C ILE A 224 12.09 -5.28 26.66
N PRO A 225 13.33 -5.00 27.13
CA PRO A 225 14.10 -5.98 27.88
C PRO A 225 13.33 -6.53 29.08
N GLU A 226 13.38 -7.85 29.30
CA GLU A 226 12.66 -8.54 30.39
C GLU A 226 12.91 -7.89 31.75
N GLU A 227 14.17 -7.55 32.05
CA GLU A 227 14.56 -6.91 33.31
C GLU A 227 13.95 -5.51 33.53
N CYS A 228 13.52 -4.84 32.46
CA CYS A 228 12.86 -3.54 32.51
C CYS A 228 11.36 -3.65 32.75
N GLN A 229 10.79 -4.86 32.74
CA GLN A 229 9.42 -5.15 33.15
C GLN A 229 9.38 -5.93 34.48
N ASN A 230 10.30 -6.88 34.65
CA ASN A 230 10.35 -7.81 35.77
C ASN A 230 11.43 -7.43 36.77
N TYR A 231 11.12 -6.47 37.66
CA TYR A 231 12.01 -6.04 38.74
C TYR A 231 11.28 -5.82 40.06
N LYS A 232 12.03 -5.87 41.17
CA LYS A 232 11.54 -5.52 42.50
C LYS A 232 11.83 -4.06 42.81
N SER A 233 10.87 -3.39 43.46
CA SER A 233 10.98 -1.97 43.77
C SER A 233 11.65 -1.73 45.12
N LEU A 234 12.62 -0.83 45.17
CA LEU A 234 13.28 -0.37 46.38
C LEU A 234 12.83 1.05 46.65
N THR A 235 11.88 1.21 47.58
CA THR A 235 11.14 2.46 47.79
C THR A 235 11.36 3.13 49.14
N THR A 236 12.00 2.44 50.08
CA THR A 236 12.09 2.88 51.47
C THR A 236 12.97 4.13 51.63
N LYS A 237 12.47 5.14 52.35
CA LYS A 237 13.21 6.37 52.68
C LYS A 237 14.57 6.09 53.32
N THR A 238 14.65 5.03 54.14
CA THR A 238 15.90 4.61 54.80
C THR A 238 17.03 4.31 53.82
N ARG A 239 16.73 4.01 52.55
CA ARG A 239 17.71 3.62 51.54
C ARG A 239 18.29 4.82 50.77
N ASN A 240 17.74 6.01 50.98
CA ASN A 240 18.25 7.23 50.37
C ASN A 240 19.55 7.66 51.05
N THR A 241 20.51 8.19 50.30
CA THR A 241 21.78 8.73 50.82
C THR A 241 21.59 9.82 51.87
N LYS A 242 20.46 10.53 51.85
CA LYS A 242 20.11 11.57 52.84
C LYS A 242 19.64 11.02 54.19
N TYR A 243 19.39 9.71 54.31
CA TYR A 243 18.98 9.09 55.57
C TYR A 243 20.21 8.62 56.37
N PHE A 244 20.31 9.01 57.63
CA PHE A 244 21.41 8.65 58.52
C PHE A 244 20.93 7.73 59.65
N ALA A 245 21.65 6.63 59.88
CA ALA A 245 21.39 5.76 61.03
C ALA A 245 21.91 6.39 62.32
N THR A 246 21.02 6.61 63.29
CA THR A 246 21.33 7.25 64.58
C THR A 246 21.72 6.26 65.65
N SER A 247 21.10 5.08 65.67
CA SER A 247 21.42 4.00 66.61
C SER A 247 21.78 2.69 65.89
N LYS A 248 22.11 1.65 66.66
CA LYS A 248 22.46 0.32 66.12
C LYS A 248 21.20 -0.43 65.66
N GLU A 249 20.07 -0.15 66.27
CA GLU A 249 18.76 -0.73 66.01
C GLU A 249 18.19 -0.24 64.66
N ASP A 250 18.60 0.94 64.20
CA ASP A 250 18.22 1.52 62.90
C ASP A 250 18.93 0.87 61.70
N LEU A 251 19.93 0.00 61.95
CA LEU A 251 20.80 -0.54 60.90
C LEU A 251 20.11 -1.63 60.09
N LEU A 252 20.05 -1.41 58.78
CA LEU A 252 19.50 -2.33 57.79
C LEU A 252 20.60 -2.81 56.84
N CYS A 253 20.59 -4.11 56.56
CA CYS A 253 21.63 -4.78 55.78
C CYS A 253 21.02 -5.57 54.61
N ASP A 254 21.70 -5.60 53.47
CA ASP A 254 21.26 -6.30 52.26
C ASP A 254 21.92 -7.69 52.11
N ASN A 255 22.24 -8.36 53.22
CA ASN A 255 22.82 -9.71 53.23
C ASN A 255 21.85 -10.80 52.75
N LYS A 256 20.56 -10.49 52.62
CA LYS A 256 19.49 -11.36 52.10
C LYS A 256 18.61 -10.67 51.05
N LEU A 257 19.14 -9.66 50.36
CA LEU A 257 18.39 -8.90 49.36
C LEU A 257 18.17 -9.67 48.05
N GLY A 258 19.23 -10.31 47.54
CA GLY A 258 19.29 -10.86 46.19
C GLY A 258 19.45 -12.39 46.14
N PRO A 259 19.65 -12.96 44.94
CA PRO A 259 19.83 -12.28 43.66
C PRO A 259 18.52 -11.84 42.99
N GLY A 260 18.56 -10.77 42.18
CA GLY A 260 17.44 -10.36 41.34
C GLY A 260 17.60 -8.94 40.76
N TRP A 261 16.69 -8.57 39.86
CA TRP A 261 16.60 -7.20 39.33
C TRP A 261 15.83 -6.29 40.27
N PHE A 262 16.40 -5.12 40.54
CA PHE A 262 15.79 -4.11 41.39
C PHE A 262 15.83 -2.72 40.78
N ARG A 263 14.84 -1.90 41.11
CA ARG A 263 14.76 -0.49 40.73
C ARG A 263 14.68 0.38 41.97
N PHE A 264 15.52 1.41 42.05
CA PHE A 264 15.32 2.50 43.01
C PHE A 264 14.21 3.42 42.51
N GLN A 265 13.21 3.66 43.35
CA GLN A 265 12.16 4.62 43.04
C GLN A 265 11.50 5.18 44.30
N GLY A 266 10.72 6.26 44.17
CA GLY A 266 10.06 6.89 45.32
C GLY A 266 11.07 7.46 46.31
N ALA A 267 10.82 7.30 47.61
CA ALA A 267 11.62 7.93 48.67
C ALA A 267 13.06 7.38 48.78
N ALA A 268 13.34 6.22 48.19
CA ALA A 268 14.70 5.68 48.12
C ALA A 268 15.62 6.44 47.13
N GLY A 269 15.06 7.31 46.29
CA GLY A 269 15.75 7.94 45.17
C GLY A 269 15.48 7.22 43.85
N LYS A 270 16.11 7.70 42.77
CA LYS A 270 15.90 7.21 41.39
C LYS A 270 17.05 6.33 40.89
N VAL A 271 18.26 6.52 41.42
CA VAL A 271 19.47 5.84 40.95
C VAL A 271 20.42 5.49 42.10
N MET A 272 21.35 4.57 41.87
CA MET A 272 22.47 4.35 42.80
C MET A 272 23.46 5.53 42.69
N PRO A 273 23.97 6.10 43.79
CA PRO A 273 24.96 7.18 43.71
C PRO A 273 26.26 6.69 43.06
N THR A 274 26.91 7.55 42.28
CA THR A 274 28.16 7.25 41.55
C THR A 274 29.41 7.80 42.25
N LYS A 275 29.23 8.36 43.45
CA LYS A 275 30.29 8.93 44.29
C LYS A 275 30.23 8.32 45.68
N CYS A 276 31.37 8.34 46.36
CA CYS A 276 31.45 7.87 47.74
C CYS A 276 30.48 8.63 48.65
N ILE A 277 29.85 7.89 49.56
CA ILE A 277 28.79 8.37 50.44
C ILE A 277 29.35 8.52 51.87
N SER A 278 28.79 9.43 52.65
CA SER A 278 29.10 9.60 54.07
C SER A 278 28.85 8.33 54.89
N TRP A 279 29.69 8.09 55.90
CA TRP A 279 29.52 6.99 56.86
C TRP A 279 28.12 7.02 57.50
N LYS A 280 27.53 5.85 57.81
CA LYS A 280 26.17 5.69 58.38
C LYS A 280 25.00 6.14 57.49
N SER A 281 25.24 6.50 56.23
CA SER A 281 24.17 6.90 55.31
C SER A 281 23.39 5.69 54.78
N CYS A 282 22.20 5.96 54.25
CA CYS A 282 21.25 4.97 53.75
C CYS A 282 20.89 3.86 54.75
N GLY A 283 20.87 4.23 56.04
CA GLY A 283 20.41 3.37 57.12
C GLY A 283 21.31 2.16 57.36
N THR A 284 22.61 2.28 57.06
CA THR A 284 23.57 1.18 57.19
C THR A 284 24.93 1.68 57.63
N LEU A 285 25.79 0.83 58.18
CA LEU A 285 27.17 1.21 58.52
C LEU A 285 28.01 1.43 57.26
N ARG A 286 27.85 0.53 56.28
CA ARG A 286 28.68 0.48 55.08
C ARG A 286 27.86 0.77 53.82
N PRO A 287 27.64 2.04 53.49
CA PRO A 287 26.84 2.42 52.33
C PRO A 287 27.55 2.03 51.03
N GLY A 288 26.77 1.46 50.12
CA GLY A 288 27.20 1.01 48.79
C GLY A 288 26.89 2.04 47.71
N TRP A 289 27.85 2.29 46.83
CA TRP A 289 27.75 3.22 45.69
C TRP A 289 28.35 2.62 44.41
N LEU A 290 27.87 3.04 43.26
CA LEU A 290 28.27 2.53 41.96
C LEU A 290 29.63 3.12 41.56
N ASN A 291 30.62 2.26 41.32
CA ASN A 291 31.91 2.67 40.81
C ASN A 291 31.84 2.84 39.28
N GLY A 292 31.77 4.09 38.83
CA GLY A 292 31.57 4.47 37.44
C GLY A 292 30.18 5.07 37.18
N GLY A 293 29.91 5.42 35.92
CA GLY A 293 28.63 5.95 35.48
C GLY A 293 27.58 4.89 35.19
N HIS A 294 26.32 5.32 35.09
CA HIS A 294 25.24 4.50 34.57
C HIS A 294 25.36 4.31 33.05
N PRO A 295 24.96 3.16 32.49
CA PRO A 295 24.99 2.91 31.04
C PRO A 295 24.04 3.83 30.26
N ARG A 296 24.33 4.02 28.97
CA ARG A 296 23.36 4.50 27.99
C ARG A 296 22.42 3.37 27.57
N MET A 297 21.35 3.70 26.85
CA MET A 297 20.42 2.72 26.29
C MET A 297 21.13 1.75 25.33
N GLU A 298 22.00 2.29 24.47
CA GLU A 298 22.79 1.56 23.47
C GLU A 298 23.81 0.59 24.08
N ASP A 299 24.28 0.85 25.30
CA ASP A 299 25.24 -0.03 25.99
C ASP A 299 24.61 -1.37 26.43
N GLY A 300 23.27 -1.46 26.41
CA GLY A 300 22.54 -2.64 26.87
C GLY A 300 22.82 -2.98 28.34
N LYS A 301 23.13 -4.25 28.60
CA LYS A 301 23.40 -4.79 29.94
C LYS A 301 24.90 -4.71 30.22
N VAL A 302 25.28 -3.90 31.20
CA VAL A 302 26.70 -3.67 31.52
C VAL A 302 27.06 -4.17 32.91
N SER A 303 28.28 -4.69 33.04
CA SER A 303 28.87 -4.99 34.34
C SER A 303 29.42 -3.72 34.99
N ARG A 304 29.12 -3.53 36.29
CA ARG A 304 29.63 -2.43 37.11
C ARG A 304 30.06 -2.94 38.48
N LYS A 305 31.08 -2.30 39.05
CA LYS A 305 31.47 -2.56 40.45
C LYS A 305 30.66 -1.65 41.38
N VAL A 306 30.21 -2.17 42.50
CA VAL A 306 29.68 -1.40 43.62
C VAL A 306 30.72 -1.43 44.73
N ASN A 307 31.09 -0.25 45.21
CA ASN A 307 32.01 -0.06 46.32
C ASN A 307 31.22 0.16 47.61
N PHE A 308 31.60 -0.53 48.67
CA PHE A 308 31.10 -0.36 50.02
C PHE A 308 32.14 0.32 50.89
N ARG A 309 31.73 1.40 51.54
CA ARG A 309 32.60 2.22 52.38
C ARG A 309 32.87 1.56 53.76
N SER A 310 34.08 1.78 54.29
CA SER A 310 34.44 1.72 55.71
C SER A 310 34.72 3.15 56.25
N ILE A 311 35.00 3.32 57.54
CA ILE A 311 35.20 4.63 58.19
C ILE A 311 36.14 5.52 57.35
N ASP A 312 37.33 5.02 57.01
CA ASP A 312 38.38 5.78 56.31
C ASP A 312 38.63 5.34 54.86
N ASN A 313 37.86 4.39 54.32
CA ASN A 313 38.07 3.87 52.97
C ASN A 313 36.75 3.71 52.19
N CYS A 314 36.60 4.49 51.11
CA CYS A 314 35.41 4.51 50.25
C CYS A 314 35.19 3.23 49.42
N ALA A 315 36.20 2.41 49.22
CA ALA A 315 36.15 1.16 48.45
C ALA A 315 36.69 -0.02 49.27
N PHE A 316 36.28 -0.11 50.54
CA PHE A 316 36.73 -1.16 51.45
C PHE A 316 36.33 -2.57 51.00
N LYS A 317 35.10 -2.74 50.51
CA LYS A 317 34.64 -3.98 49.88
C LYS A 317 33.98 -3.67 48.56
N THR A 318 34.04 -4.61 47.62
CA THR A 318 33.40 -4.44 46.32
C THR A 318 32.60 -5.66 45.93
N THR A 319 31.57 -5.46 45.11
CA THR A 319 30.88 -6.53 44.40
C THR A 319 30.62 -6.10 42.97
N THR A 320 30.44 -7.04 42.05
CA THR A 320 30.07 -6.74 40.66
C THR A 320 28.58 -7.00 40.48
N ILE A 321 27.90 -6.09 39.79
CA ILE A 321 26.48 -6.17 39.46
C ILE A 321 26.28 -5.96 37.96
N GLN A 322 25.11 -6.33 37.44
CA GLN A 322 24.66 -5.87 36.12
C GLN A 322 23.78 -4.62 36.28
N VAL A 323 23.91 -3.68 35.35
CA VAL A 323 23.07 -2.48 35.27
C VAL A 323 22.49 -2.39 33.87
N ARG A 324 21.19 -2.14 33.78
CA ARG A 324 20.49 -1.88 32.51
C ARG A 324 19.82 -0.51 32.57
N ASN A 325 19.98 0.25 31.50
CA ASN A 325 19.20 1.46 31.25
C ASN A 325 17.90 1.08 30.53
N CYS A 326 16.76 1.44 31.10
CA CYS A 326 15.42 1.20 30.58
C CYS A 326 14.79 2.48 29.97
N GLY A 327 15.63 3.47 29.64
CA GLY A 327 15.25 4.75 29.06
C GLY A 327 14.96 5.80 30.12
N SER A 328 13.90 5.59 30.92
CA SER A 328 13.47 6.53 31.96
C SER A 328 13.95 6.18 33.36
N PHE A 329 14.50 4.98 33.56
CA PHE A 329 15.02 4.50 34.84
C PHE A 329 16.10 3.43 34.63
N PHE A 330 16.76 3.06 35.72
CA PHE A 330 17.77 2.02 35.75
C PHE A 330 17.31 0.85 36.61
N VAL A 331 17.66 -0.35 36.17
CA VAL A 331 17.53 -1.58 36.96
C VAL A 331 18.91 -2.17 37.23
N TYR A 332 19.03 -2.77 38.40
CA TYR A 332 20.29 -3.27 38.95
C TYR A 332 20.11 -4.73 39.33
N TYR A 333 20.92 -5.62 38.79
CA TYR A 333 20.95 -7.02 39.20
C TYR A 333 21.79 -7.13 40.47
N LEU A 334 21.13 -7.08 41.62
CA LEU A 334 21.80 -7.02 42.92
C LEU A 334 21.93 -8.42 43.52
N HIS A 335 23.13 -8.76 43.98
CA HIS A 335 23.39 -9.92 44.82
C HIS A 335 23.30 -9.55 46.29
N ASN A 336 23.29 -10.55 47.17
CA ASN A 336 23.50 -10.32 48.60
C ASN A 336 24.80 -9.55 48.84
N ALA A 337 24.74 -8.54 49.70
CA ALA A 337 25.91 -7.71 49.97
C ALA A 337 27.03 -8.55 50.64
N PRO A 338 28.32 -8.22 50.41
CA PRO A 338 29.44 -9.00 50.93
C PRO A 338 29.38 -9.21 52.45
N SER A 339 29.70 -10.40 52.94
CA SER A 339 29.70 -10.73 54.38
C SER A 339 30.68 -9.88 55.20
N GLY A 340 30.61 -9.96 56.54
CA GLY A 340 31.56 -9.29 57.44
C GLY A 340 31.27 -7.80 57.70
N GLY A 341 30.00 -7.44 57.84
CA GLY A 341 29.51 -6.12 58.21
C GLY A 341 28.01 -5.96 57.95
N CYS A 342 27.48 -4.76 58.19
CA CYS A 342 26.15 -4.35 57.70
C CYS A 342 26.35 -3.41 56.51
N GLN A 343 26.17 -3.95 55.30
CA GLN A 343 26.28 -3.26 54.03
C GLN A 343 24.90 -3.11 53.40
N ARG A 344 24.68 -2.01 52.70
CA ARG A 344 23.43 -1.75 51.98
C ARG A 344 23.67 -0.97 50.71
N TYR A 345 22.99 -1.33 49.63
CA TYR A 345 23.02 -0.55 48.40
C TYR A 345 22.19 0.72 48.60
N CYS A 346 22.77 1.90 48.39
CA CYS A 346 22.07 3.16 48.59
C CYS A 346 21.45 3.68 47.30
N GLY A 347 20.40 4.49 47.43
CA GLY A 347 19.79 5.25 46.35
C GLY A 347 19.93 6.75 46.56
N THR A 348 19.88 7.52 45.49
CA THR A 348 19.90 8.98 45.47
C THR A 348 18.97 9.49 44.38
N ASP A 349 18.56 10.75 44.48
CA ASP A 349 17.76 11.44 43.47
C ASP A 349 18.57 11.78 42.22
#